data_AF-A0A8T6YRC9-F1
#
_entry.id   AF-A0A8T6YRC9-F1
#
_cell.length_a   1.000
_cell.length_b   1.000
_cell.length_c   1.000
_cell.angle_alpha   90.00
_cell.angle_beta   90.00
_cell.angle_gamma   90.00
#
_symmetry.space_group_name_H-M   'P 1'
#
loop_
_entity.id
_entity.type
_entity.pdbx_description
1 polymer ?
#
loop_
_entity_poly.entity_id
_entity_poly.type
_entity_poly.pdbx_seq_one_letter_code
_entity_poly.pdbx_strand_id
1 'polypeptide(L)'
;MQNKRLVIVGVIVGIASIFSVSMLYPDSVLQAFGGETLNSADSASSMQVRIIPGGTDNEFIYNTFSRIGFVAGEANFLLESVPSKDKNSFYKMVKASLEDKFSINKKNQLDVLIDIFSGDGEVIETLVYKQCRVTQYFVHVVDSKGTILFLKDEGTVEIREVTKFECVSFTIDLTTVSKGFEFFDPSFNITDSHKFEDLTTDPYFSRPPATPVEGELFYNSNTNTLQKFVNGTWIDISGKGGPPTPRK
;
A
#
# COMPACT_ATOMS: atom_id res chain seq x y z
N MET A 1 87.06 -10.85 12.98
CA MET A 1 86.49 -9.49 12.98
C MET A 1 85.50 -9.38 11.83
N GLN A 2 84.21 -9.38 12.16
CA GLN A 2 83.11 -9.11 11.24
C GLN A 2 83.13 -7.62 10.86
N ASN A 3 82.84 -7.28 9.61
CA ASN A 3 82.02 -6.10 9.36
C ASN A 3 81.27 -6.18 8.03
N LYS A 4 79.97 -5.92 8.17
CA LYS A 4 78.86 -6.04 7.24
C LYS A 4 78.95 -5.00 6.12
N ARG A 5 78.64 -5.38 4.89
CA ARG A 5 78.09 -4.50 3.84
C ARG A 5 76.86 -5.19 3.27
N LEU A 6 75.70 -4.76 3.73
CA LEU A 6 74.79 -3.84 3.04
C LEU A 6 74.09 -4.52 1.85
N VAL A 7 72.87 -4.95 2.14
CA VAL A 7 71.84 -5.42 1.22
C VAL A 7 71.25 -4.19 0.49
N ILE A 8 70.79 -4.37 -0.75
CA ILE A 8 69.49 -3.96 -1.32
C ILE A 8 69.64 -3.75 -2.85
N VAL A 9 68.61 -4.23 -3.56
CA VAL A 9 68.09 -3.88 -4.89
C VAL A 9 68.49 -4.78 -6.05
N GLY A 10 67.49 -5.46 -6.61
CA GLY A 10 67.34 -5.53 -8.06
C GLY A 10 66.92 -6.88 -8.63
N VAL A 11 65.68 -7.32 -8.41
CA VAL A 11 65.03 -8.24 -9.35
C VAL A 11 63.59 -7.76 -9.58
N ILE A 12 63.42 -6.98 -10.65
CA ILE A 12 62.16 -6.84 -11.36
C ILE A 12 62.50 -7.17 -12.80
N VAL A 13 61.79 -8.15 -13.37
CA VAL A 13 61.25 -8.20 -14.74
C VAL A 13 60.94 -9.67 -15.06
N GLY A 14 59.67 -9.93 -15.40
CA GLY A 14 59.36 -10.94 -16.41
C GLY A 14 58.60 -12.19 -15.96
N ILE A 15 57.34 -12.05 -15.54
CA ILE A 15 56.31 -13.04 -15.90
C ILE A 15 55.10 -12.26 -16.40
N ALA A 16 55.15 -11.93 -17.68
CA ALA A 16 53.96 -11.66 -18.47
C ALA A 16 53.47 -12.99 -19.06
N SER A 17 52.18 -13.01 -19.38
CA SER A 17 51.47 -13.97 -20.26
C SER A 17 51.16 -15.36 -19.71
N ILE A 18 50.17 -15.47 -18.80
CA ILE A 18 49.06 -16.44 -18.92
C ILE A 18 47.79 -15.83 -18.29
N PHE A 19 47.06 -14.99 -19.03
CA PHE A 19 45.64 -14.66 -18.74
C PHE A 19 45.02 -14.06 -19.99
N SER A 20 44.76 -14.89 -21.00
CA SER A 20 44.03 -14.46 -22.19
C SER A 20 43.32 -15.64 -22.86
N VAL A 21 42.40 -16.28 -22.13
CA VAL A 21 41.29 -17.03 -22.74
C VAL A 21 40.03 -16.87 -21.87
N SER A 22 39.42 -15.69 -21.91
CA SER A 22 38.03 -15.50 -21.44
C SER A 22 37.44 -14.17 -21.95
N MET A 23 37.65 -13.85 -23.24
CA MET A 23 37.00 -12.70 -23.89
C MET A 23 36.45 -13.08 -25.26
N LEU A 24 35.50 -14.02 -25.30
CA LEU A 24 34.63 -14.23 -26.47
C LEU A 24 33.26 -14.73 -26.00
N TYR A 25 32.59 -13.96 -25.16
CA TYR A 25 31.13 -13.83 -25.23
C TYR A 25 30.85 -12.33 -25.13
N PRO A 26 30.18 -11.72 -26.11
CA PRO A 26 29.61 -10.40 -25.87
C PRO A 26 28.59 -10.60 -24.76
N ASP A 27 28.87 -10.07 -23.57
CA ASP A 27 27.85 -9.86 -22.55
C ASP A 27 26.79 -8.99 -23.22
N SER A 28 25.72 -9.63 -23.70
CA SER A 28 24.46 -8.97 -23.95
C SER A 28 24.11 -8.31 -22.62
N VAL A 29 24.27 -7.00 -22.59
CA VAL A 29 24.02 -6.12 -21.46
C VAL A 29 22.73 -6.57 -20.77
N LEU A 30 22.87 -7.28 -19.65
CA LEU A 30 21.78 -7.50 -18.71
C LEU A 30 21.61 -6.16 -18.00
N GLN A 31 21.10 -5.17 -18.73
CA GLN A 31 20.66 -3.93 -18.13
C GLN A 31 19.44 -4.34 -17.31
N ALA A 32 19.61 -4.39 -15.99
CA ALA A 32 18.46 -4.37 -15.12
C ALA A 32 17.71 -3.09 -15.48
N PHE A 33 16.61 -3.21 -16.21
CA PHE A 33 15.63 -2.15 -16.33
C PHE A 33 15.09 -1.96 -14.91
N GLY A 34 15.70 -1.04 -14.16
CA GLY A 34 14.99 -0.41 -13.06
C GLY A 34 13.73 0.16 -13.70
N GLY A 35 12.56 -0.32 -13.27
CA GLY A 35 11.28 0.16 -13.77
C GLY A 35 11.14 1.67 -13.57
N GLU A 36 9.98 2.21 -13.93
CA GLU A 36 9.69 3.62 -13.68
C GLU A 36 10.01 3.96 -12.22
N THR A 37 10.85 4.98 -12.04
CA THR A 37 11.24 5.43 -10.71
C THR A 37 10.02 6.12 -10.11
N LEU A 38 9.51 5.60 -8.99
CA LEU A 38 8.38 6.20 -8.29
C LEU A 38 8.67 7.68 -8.04
N ASN A 39 7.86 8.55 -8.63
CA ASN A 39 7.86 9.97 -8.34
C ASN A 39 7.31 10.18 -6.93
N SER A 40 8.07 10.87 -6.07
CA SER A 40 7.64 11.14 -4.70
C SER A 40 6.36 11.98 -4.63
N ALA A 41 6.09 12.79 -5.66
CA ALA A 41 4.85 13.56 -5.76
C ALA A 41 3.64 12.64 -5.93
N ASP A 42 3.77 11.55 -6.68
CA ASP A 42 2.66 10.65 -7.03
C ASP A 42 2.55 9.47 -6.03
N SER A 43 3.57 9.28 -5.19
CA SER A 43 3.60 8.22 -4.18
C SER A 43 2.77 8.57 -2.95
N ALA A 44 2.13 7.57 -2.33
CA ALA A 44 1.39 7.73 -1.09
C ALA A 44 2.26 8.35 0.02
N SER A 45 1.78 9.45 0.59
CA SER A 45 2.50 10.26 1.57
C SER A 45 1.80 10.30 2.93
N SER A 46 0.47 10.28 2.94
CA SER A 46 -0.34 10.43 4.14
C SER A 46 -1.72 9.79 3.96
N MET A 47 -2.45 9.68 5.06
CA MET A 47 -3.82 9.18 5.04
C MET A 47 -4.72 9.97 5.98
N GLN A 48 -6.01 10.00 5.64
CA GLN A 48 -7.06 10.59 6.45
C GLN A 48 -8.15 9.56 6.69
N VAL A 49 -8.54 9.40 7.94
CA VAL A 49 -9.64 8.51 8.32
C VAL A 49 -10.89 9.36 8.58
N ARG A 50 -11.95 9.07 7.83
CA ARG A 50 -13.26 9.68 7.98
C ARG A 50 -14.24 8.64 8.52
N ILE A 51 -14.98 8.99 9.57
CA ILE A 51 -15.92 8.09 10.24
C ILE A 51 -17.29 8.72 10.26
N ILE A 52 -18.29 7.99 9.77
CA ILE A 52 -19.69 8.40 9.70
C ILE A 52 -20.51 7.43 10.56
N PRO A 53 -21.03 7.88 11.72
CA PRO A 53 -21.90 7.04 12.54
C PRO A 53 -23.21 6.73 11.84
N GLY A 54 -23.65 5.47 11.95
CA GLY A 54 -24.84 4.95 11.30
C GLY A 54 -26.10 5.71 11.70
N GLY A 55 -26.87 6.12 10.68
CA GLY A 55 -28.08 6.92 10.88
C GLY A 55 -27.80 8.40 11.15
N THR A 56 -26.59 8.88 10.87
CA THR A 56 -26.24 10.31 10.90
C THR A 56 -25.49 10.69 9.62
N ASP A 57 -25.54 11.96 9.26
CA ASP A 57 -24.71 12.55 8.18
C ASP A 57 -23.47 13.26 8.76
N ASN A 58 -23.18 13.05 10.04
CA ASN A 58 -22.04 13.68 10.70
C ASN A 58 -20.76 12.92 10.37
N GLU A 59 -19.79 13.63 9.82
CA GLU A 59 -18.49 13.09 9.47
C GLU A 59 -17.42 13.55 10.48
N PHE A 60 -16.66 12.60 11.01
CA PHE A 60 -15.52 12.85 11.88
C PHE A 60 -14.22 12.53 11.15
N ILE A 61 -13.29 13.49 11.12
CA ILE A 61 -12.06 13.40 10.35
C ILE A 61 -10.85 13.31 11.29
N TYR A 62 -9.95 12.37 11.00
CA TYR A 62 -8.75 12.09 11.77
C TYR A 62 -7.54 11.90 10.87
N ASN A 63 -6.47 12.64 11.11
CA ASN A 63 -5.23 12.63 10.33
C ASN A 63 -4.00 12.14 11.13
N THR A 64 -4.21 11.61 12.33
CA THR A 64 -3.13 11.18 13.23
C THR A 64 -2.97 9.66 13.31
N PHE A 65 -3.59 8.93 12.38
CA PHE A 65 -3.33 7.52 12.18
C PHE A 65 -2.10 7.33 11.31
N SER A 66 -1.26 6.37 11.67
CA SER A 66 0.02 6.15 11.00
C SER A 66 0.08 4.83 10.26
N ARG A 67 -0.86 3.91 10.53
CA ARG A 67 -0.94 2.64 9.82
C ARG A 67 -2.34 2.07 9.78
N ILE A 68 -2.65 1.46 8.63
CA ILE A 68 -3.78 0.56 8.42
C ILE A 68 -3.19 -0.85 8.36
N GLY A 69 -3.81 -1.79 9.06
CA GLY A 69 -3.43 -3.20 9.01
C GLY A 69 -4.61 -4.09 8.67
N PHE A 70 -4.33 -5.22 8.05
CA PHE A 70 -5.32 -6.25 7.80
C PHE A 70 -5.45 -7.17 9.02
N VAL A 71 -6.68 -7.51 9.39
CA VAL A 71 -6.97 -8.55 10.38
C VAL A 71 -7.76 -9.66 9.71
N ALA A 72 -7.88 -10.82 10.35
CA ALA A 72 -8.60 -11.95 9.77
C ALA A 72 -10.06 -11.56 9.43
N GLY A 73 -10.45 -11.78 8.17
CA GLY A 73 -11.75 -11.39 7.61
C GLY A 73 -11.59 -10.37 6.49
N GLU A 74 -12.27 -10.58 5.36
CA GLU A 74 -12.07 -9.80 4.11
C GLU A 74 -12.35 -8.30 4.27
N ALA A 75 -13.25 -7.92 5.17
CA ALA A 75 -13.64 -6.53 5.43
C ALA A 75 -13.15 -6.03 6.81
N ASN A 76 -12.27 -6.78 7.48
CA ASN A 76 -11.81 -6.42 8.81
C ASN A 76 -10.44 -5.74 8.72
N PHE A 77 -10.28 -4.65 9.47
CA PHE A 77 -9.03 -3.89 9.48
C PHE A 77 -8.68 -3.40 10.90
N LEU A 78 -7.46 -2.90 11.05
CA LEU A 78 -7.04 -2.18 12.23
C LEU A 78 -6.48 -0.81 11.85
N LEU A 79 -6.64 0.13 12.76
CA LEU A 79 -5.93 1.41 12.76
C LEU A 79 -4.94 1.41 13.90
N GLU A 80 -3.72 1.84 13.62
CA GLU A 80 -2.65 2.00 14.60
C GLU A 80 -2.15 3.46 14.58
N SER A 81 -1.89 3.98 15.78
CA SER A 81 -1.41 5.35 15.99
C SER A 81 -0.66 5.49 17.32
N VAL A 82 -0.02 6.65 17.50
CA VAL A 82 0.41 7.11 18.83
C VAL A 82 -0.79 7.72 19.55
N PRO A 83 -1.03 7.38 20.84
CA PRO A 83 -2.06 8.03 21.64
C PRO A 83 -1.86 9.54 21.69
N SER A 84 -2.89 10.29 21.34
CA SER A 84 -2.83 11.74 21.27
C SER A 84 -4.13 12.41 21.74
N LYS A 85 -4.05 13.66 22.20
CA LYS A 85 -5.18 14.40 22.79
C LYS A 85 -6.22 14.82 21.74
N ASP A 86 -5.81 15.05 20.50
CA ASP A 86 -6.69 15.39 19.36
C ASP A 86 -7.69 14.28 19.05
N LYS A 87 -7.35 13.02 19.33
CA LYS A 87 -8.23 11.85 19.14
C LYS A 87 -9.26 11.63 20.26
N ASN A 88 -9.51 12.62 21.13
CA ASN A 88 -10.48 12.49 22.22
C ASN A 88 -11.89 12.12 21.73
N SER A 89 -12.36 12.72 20.63
CA SER A 89 -13.66 12.36 20.04
C SER A 89 -13.67 10.91 19.53
N PHE A 90 -12.57 10.46 18.93
CA PHE A 90 -12.39 9.08 18.48
C PHE A 90 -12.47 8.10 19.67
N TYR A 91 -11.75 8.37 20.77
CA TYR A 91 -11.78 7.50 21.95
C TYR A 91 -13.17 7.39 22.57
N LYS A 92 -13.94 8.49 22.60
CA LYS A 92 -15.33 8.45 23.08
C LYS A 92 -16.21 7.54 22.22
N MET A 93 -16.02 7.59 20.89
CA MET A 93 -16.75 6.75 19.94
C MET A 93 -16.32 5.28 20.03
N VAL A 94 -15.02 5.00 20.14
CA VAL A 94 -14.49 3.65 20.41
C VAL A 94 -15.06 3.09 21.71
N LYS A 95 -15.04 3.87 22.79
CA LYS A 95 -15.61 3.49 24.08
C LYS A 95 -17.09 3.14 23.95
N ALA A 96 -17.89 4.02 23.33
CA ALA A 96 -19.32 3.80 23.13
C ALA A 96 -19.58 2.52 22.30
N SER A 97 -18.82 2.31 21.22
CA SER A 97 -18.95 1.11 20.39
C SER A 97 -18.58 -0.18 21.13
N LEU A 98 -17.60 -0.15 22.04
CA LEU A 98 -17.18 -1.30 22.85
C LEU A 98 -18.12 -1.58 24.03
N GLU A 99 -18.74 -0.55 24.61
CA GLU A 99 -19.71 -0.69 25.71
C GLU A 99 -21.06 -1.23 25.20
N ASP A 100 -21.42 -0.93 23.95
CA ASP A 100 -22.64 -1.43 23.32
C ASP A 100 -22.54 -2.85 22.75
N LYS A 101 -21.53 -3.64 23.17
CA LYS A 101 -21.31 -5.02 22.69
C LYS A 101 -22.52 -5.97 22.81
N PHE A 102 -23.56 -5.59 23.55
CA PHE A 102 -24.78 -6.36 23.77
C PHE A 102 -26.02 -5.87 23.02
N SER A 103 -26.01 -4.69 22.38
CA SER A 103 -27.13 -4.27 21.54
C SER A 103 -26.82 -4.53 20.07
N ILE A 104 -27.60 -5.41 19.43
CA ILE A 104 -27.64 -5.57 17.97
C ILE A 104 -28.41 -4.39 17.36
N ASN A 105 -28.10 -3.15 17.76
CA ASN A 105 -28.74 -1.97 17.22
C ASN A 105 -27.88 -1.44 16.06
N LYS A 106 -28.45 -1.50 14.84
CA LYS A 106 -27.87 -0.90 13.62
C LYS A 106 -27.43 0.57 13.78
N LYS A 107 -27.91 1.26 14.82
CA LYS A 107 -27.52 2.64 15.16
C LYS A 107 -26.05 2.82 15.57
N ASN A 108 -25.36 1.75 15.95
CA ASN A 108 -23.95 1.81 16.37
C ASN A 108 -22.98 1.24 15.33
N GLN A 109 -23.47 1.00 14.11
CA GLN A 109 -22.63 0.74 12.97
C GLN A 109 -21.95 2.05 12.53
N LEU A 110 -20.76 1.93 11.97
CA LEU A 110 -19.94 3.05 11.51
C LEU A 110 -19.56 2.80 10.04
N ASP A 111 -19.67 3.79 9.19
CA ASP A 111 -18.97 3.75 7.92
C ASP A 111 -17.59 4.40 8.11
N VAL A 112 -16.54 3.73 7.66
CA VAL A 112 -15.16 4.21 7.77
C VAL A 112 -14.58 4.35 6.37
N LEU A 113 -14.15 5.54 6.03
CA LEU A 113 -13.47 5.86 4.78
C LEU A 113 -12.03 6.21 5.12
N ILE A 114 -11.08 5.69 4.36
CA ILE A 114 -9.67 6.00 4.54
C ILE A 114 -9.11 6.50 3.23
N ASP A 115 -8.90 7.81 3.16
CA ASP A 115 -8.34 8.47 1.98
C ASP A 115 -6.82 8.36 2.04
N ILE A 116 -6.20 7.88 0.96
CA ILE A 116 -4.76 7.81 0.80
C ILE A 116 -4.33 8.96 -0.11
N PHE A 117 -3.46 9.83 0.39
CA PHE A 117 -3.00 11.00 -0.33
C PHE A 117 -1.60 10.78 -0.92
N SER A 118 -1.38 11.30 -2.11
CA SER A 118 -0.07 11.43 -2.76
C SER A 118 0.79 12.52 -2.11
N GLY A 119 2.05 12.65 -2.54
CA GLY A 119 2.99 13.65 -2.04
C GLY A 119 2.62 15.09 -2.42
N ASP A 120 1.88 15.28 -3.51
CA ASP A 120 1.32 16.58 -3.93
C ASP A 120 -0.06 16.87 -3.32
N GLY A 121 -0.62 15.93 -2.55
CA GLY A 121 -1.86 16.12 -1.79
C GLY A 121 -3.14 15.75 -2.55
N GLU A 122 -3.05 15.10 -3.70
CA GLU A 122 -4.20 14.49 -4.37
C GLU A 122 -4.61 13.18 -3.68
N VAL A 123 -5.89 12.80 -3.78
CA VAL A 123 -6.35 11.49 -3.29
C VAL A 123 -6.02 10.46 -4.35
N ILE A 124 -5.18 9.48 -3.99
CA ILE A 124 -4.85 8.32 -4.83
C ILE A 124 -6.04 7.36 -4.88
N GLU A 125 -6.54 6.98 -3.71
CA GLU A 125 -7.67 6.08 -3.55
C GLU A 125 -8.34 6.28 -2.19
N THR A 126 -9.60 5.87 -2.08
CA THR A 126 -10.35 5.82 -0.82
C THR A 126 -10.74 4.38 -0.50
N LEU A 127 -10.31 3.89 0.65
CA LEU A 127 -10.73 2.61 1.19
C LEU A 127 -12.07 2.79 1.93
N VAL A 128 -13.14 2.20 1.40
CA VAL A 128 -14.50 2.36 1.94
C VAL A 128 -14.95 1.10 2.67
N TYR A 129 -15.07 1.19 3.98
CA TYR A 129 -15.61 0.14 4.84
C TYR A 129 -17.00 0.53 5.33
N LYS A 130 -17.97 -0.39 5.18
CA LYS A 130 -19.37 -0.13 5.53
C LYS A 130 -19.83 -0.95 6.72
N GLN A 131 -20.71 -0.35 7.52
CA GLN A 131 -21.40 -0.98 8.64
C GLN A 131 -20.45 -1.64 9.66
N CYS A 132 -19.35 -0.97 9.96
CA CYS A 132 -18.33 -1.40 10.88
C CYS A 132 -18.76 -1.32 12.35
N ARG A 133 -18.17 -2.18 13.18
CA ARG A 133 -18.19 -2.06 14.64
C ARG A 133 -16.77 -2.17 15.19
N VAL A 134 -16.50 -1.52 16.32
CA VAL A 134 -15.23 -1.70 17.01
C VAL A 134 -15.26 -3.01 17.79
N THR A 135 -14.33 -3.91 17.49
CA THR A 135 -14.23 -5.21 18.17
C THR A 135 -13.25 -5.17 19.34
N GLN A 136 -12.16 -4.44 19.17
CA GLN A 136 -11.06 -4.40 20.12
C GLN A 136 -10.37 -3.04 20.12
N TYR A 137 -9.93 -2.61 21.30
CA TYR A 137 -9.00 -1.52 21.50
C TYR A 137 -7.94 -1.97 22.51
N PHE A 138 -6.67 -1.74 22.23
CA PHE A 138 -5.59 -2.01 23.18
C PHE A 138 -4.39 -1.09 22.93
N VAL A 139 -3.58 -0.93 23.97
CA VAL A 139 -2.34 -0.17 23.94
C VAL A 139 -1.18 -1.15 24.09
N HIS A 140 -0.13 -0.97 23.30
CA HIS A 140 1.08 -1.78 23.36
C HIS A 140 2.32 -0.90 23.28
N VAL A 141 3.45 -1.52 23.62
CA VAL A 141 4.74 -0.85 23.73
C VAL A 141 5.65 -1.41 22.66
N VAL A 142 6.20 -0.54 21.81
CA VAL A 142 7.16 -0.90 20.77
C VAL A 142 8.56 -0.57 21.27
N ASP A 143 9.38 -1.61 21.42
CA ASP A 143 10.82 -1.45 21.64
C ASP A 143 11.53 -1.32 20.27
N SER A 144 12.32 -0.26 20.14
CA SER A 144 12.95 0.27 18.93
C SER A 144 13.93 -0.66 18.18
N LYS A 145 14.13 -1.91 18.61
CA LYS A 145 15.03 -2.85 17.93
C LYS A 145 14.39 -3.37 16.63
N GLY A 146 14.66 -2.66 15.52
CA GLY A 146 14.26 -3.06 14.18
C GLY A 146 12.85 -2.63 13.75
N THR A 147 12.18 -1.79 14.55
CA THR A 147 10.87 -1.22 14.19
C THR A 147 11.01 0.28 13.94
N ILE A 148 10.40 0.78 12.86
CA ILE A 148 10.36 2.21 12.53
C ILE A 148 9.43 2.90 13.55
N LEU A 149 9.97 3.85 14.32
CA LEU A 149 9.21 4.70 15.23
C LEU A 149 8.46 5.78 14.45
N PHE A 150 7.27 6.16 14.93
CA PHE A 150 6.52 7.30 14.36
C PHE A 150 7.08 8.62 14.89
N LEU A 151 7.61 8.62 16.11
CA LEU A 151 8.33 9.74 16.71
C LEU A 151 9.82 9.64 16.38
N LYS A 152 10.46 10.78 16.12
CA LYS A 152 11.87 10.88 15.69
C LYS A 152 12.90 10.59 16.79
N ASP A 153 12.45 10.32 18.01
CA ASP A 153 13.34 10.15 19.16
C ASP A 153 13.93 8.73 19.19
N GLU A 154 15.11 8.59 18.55
CA GLU A 154 15.86 7.34 18.49
C GLU A 154 16.14 6.76 19.89
N GLY A 155 15.89 5.45 20.05
CA GLY A 155 16.19 4.71 21.28
C GLY A 155 15.16 4.86 22.41
N THR A 156 14.03 5.53 22.16
CA THR A 156 12.93 5.60 23.12
C THR A 156 11.88 4.53 22.86
N VAL A 157 11.21 4.13 23.94
CA VAL A 157 10.07 3.22 23.90
C VAL A 157 8.85 4.01 23.40
N GLU A 158 8.22 3.57 22.31
CA GLU A 158 7.02 4.22 21.77
C GLU A 158 5.76 3.46 22.18
N ILE A 159 4.81 4.18 22.77
CA ILE A 159 3.50 3.63 23.12
C ILE A 159 2.57 3.80 21.92
N ARG A 160 1.93 2.72 21.50
CA ARG A 160 0.98 2.69 20.39
C ARG A 160 -0.36 2.17 20.83
N GLU A 161 -1.39 2.67 20.19
CA GLU A 161 -2.75 2.17 20.33
C GLU A 161 -3.21 1.52 19.03
N VAL A 162 -4.02 0.48 19.17
CA VAL A 162 -4.60 -0.26 18.06
C VAL A 162 -6.11 -0.36 18.28
N THR A 163 -6.87 0.05 17.27
CA THR A 163 -8.32 -0.16 17.21
C THR A 163 -8.63 -1.13 16.08
N LYS A 164 -9.35 -2.21 16.37
CA LYS A 164 -9.79 -3.19 15.38
C LYS A 164 -11.25 -3.01 15.04
N PHE A 165 -11.55 -3.11 13.75
CA PHE A 165 -12.86 -2.99 13.18
C PHE A 165 -13.26 -4.30 12.52
N GLU A 166 -14.53 -4.64 12.65
CA GLU A 166 -15.19 -5.67 11.88
C GLU A 166 -16.31 -5.02 11.09
N CYS A 167 -16.31 -5.22 9.77
CA CYS A 167 -17.21 -4.54 8.85
C CYS A 167 -17.96 -5.55 7.98
N VAL A 168 -19.09 -5.11 7.42
CA VAL A 168 -19.92 -5.94 6.55
C VAL A 168 -19.34 -5.98 5.13
N SER A 169 -18.74 -4.88 4.67
CA SER A 169 -18.14 -4.81 3.34
C SER A 169 -16.95 -3.86 3.27
N PHE A 170 -16.13 -4.08 2.26
CA PHE A 170 -15.00 -3.27 1.86
C PHE A 170 -15.04 -3.05 0.34
N THR A 171 -14.81 -1.82 -0.09
CA THR A 171 -14.68 -1.43 -1.50
C THR A 171 -13.59 -0.38 -1.65
N ILE A 172 -12.96 -0.30 -2.82
CA ILE A 172 -12.02 0.77 -3.17
C ILE A 172 -12.76 1.75 -4.07
N ASP A 173 -12.67 3.03 -3.73
CA ASP A 173 -13.19 4.13 -4.54
C ASP A 173 -12.00 4.91 -5.15
N LEU A 174 -11.94 4.90 -6.48
CA LEU A 174 -10.92 5.56 -7.28
C LEU A 174 -11.41 6.90 -7.84
N THR A 175 -12.59 7.39 -7.43
CA THR A 175 -13.06 8.70 -7.87
C THR A 175 -12.18 9.79 -7.28
N THR A 176 -11.20 10.22 -8.07
CA THR A 176 -10.53 11.50 -7.89
C THR A 176 -11.61 12.58 -7.88
N VAL A 177 -11.81 13.21 -6.73
CA VAL A 177 -12.69 14.37 -6.62
C VAL A 177 -12.06 15.49 -7.44
N SER A 178 -12.35 15.51 -8.74
CA SER A 178 -12.12 16.60 -9.66
C SER A 178 -13.03 17.76 -9.25
N LYS A 179 -12.72 18.39 -8.12
CA LYS A 179 -13.27 19.70 -7.76
C LYS A 179 -12.66 20.73 -8.70
N GLY A 180 -13.25 20.85 -9.89
CA GLY A 180 -12.86 21.89 -10.83
C GLY A 180 -13.38 21.71 -12.24
N PHE A 181 -14.65 21.33 -12.46
CA PHE A 181 -15.25 21.56 -13.77
C PHE A 181 -16.76 21.74 -13.66
N GLU A 182 -17.17 22.97 -13.34
CA GLU A 182 -18.48 23.45 -13.75
C GLU A 182 -18.30 24.68 -14.65
N PHE A 183 -18.94 24.59 -15.83
CA PHE A 183 -19.45 25.63 -16.73
C PHE A 183 -18.64 26.12 -17.97
N PHE A 184 -19.24 25.77 -19.14
CA PHE A 184 -19.24 26.37 -20.49
C PHE A 184 -18.00 26.27 -21.41
N ASP A 185 -18.10 25.50 -22.51
CA ASP A 185 -18.32 26.00 -23.89
C ASP A 185 -18.42 24.81 -24.91
N PRO A 186 -19.50 24.68 -25.73
CA PRO A 186 -19.56 23.68 -26.79
C PRO A 186 -18.90 24.20 -28.08
N SER A 187 -17.59 24.43 -28.08
CA SER A 187 -16.79 24.47 -29.32
C SER A 187 -15.29 24.57 -29.04
N PHE A 188 -14.66 23.45 -28.68
CA PHE A 188 -13.20 23.41 -28.71
C PHE A 188 -12.72 22.14 -29.41
N ASN A 189 -12.29 22.32 -30.67
CA ASN A 189 -11.64 21.33 -31.50
C ASN A 189 -10.21 21.14 -30.98
N ILE A 190 -9.97 20.06 -30.24
CA ILE A 190 -8.64 19.65 -29.83
C ILE A 190 -8.25 18.45 -30.71
N THR A 191 -7.48 18.73 -31.76
CA THR A 191 -6.62 17.73 -32.40
C THR A 191 -5.44 17.49 -31.47
N ASP A 192 -5.66 16.66 -30.45
CA ASP A 192 -4.58 16.14 -29.61
C ASP A 192 -4.78 14.63 -29.49
N SER A 193 -3.80 13.90 -30.01
CA SER A 193 -3.89 12.48 -30.35
C SER A 193 -3.67 11.53 -29.16
N HIS A 194 -3.96 11.98 -27.94
CA HIS A 194 -3.89 11.15 -26.74
C HIS A 194 -5.25 11.16 -26.04
N LYS A 195 -6.19 10.44 -26.67
CA LYS A 195 -7.47 10.05 -26.05
C LYS A 195 -7.18 9.21 -24.81
N PHE A 196 -7.30 9.82 -23.64
CA PHE A 196 -7.66 9.10 -22.42
C PHE A 196 -9.09 8.55 -22.63
N GLU A 197 -9.26 7.26 -22.35
CA GLU A 197 -10.16 6.35 -23.05
C GLU A 197 -11.68 6.63 -22.92
N ASP A 198 -12.38 6.24 -23.98
CA ASP A 198 -13.83 6.34 -24.22
C ASP A 198 -14.59 5.26 -23.43
N LEU A 199 -15.50 5.69 -22.55
CA LEU A 199 -16.26 4.91 -21.57
C LEU A 199 -17.32 3.94 -22.15
N THR A 200 -17.19 3.50 -23.41
CA THR A 200 -18.16 2.58 -24.04
C THR A 200 -17.59 1.23 -24.46
N THR A 201 -16.29 0.99 -24.28
CA THR A 201 -15.67 -0.29 -24.65
C THR A 201 -14.65 -0.85 -23.66
N ASP A 202 -14.45 -0.24 -22.50
CA ASP A 202 -13.28 -0.57 -21.69
C ASP A 202 -13.42 -1.89 -20.89
N PRO A 203 -12.74 -2.99 -21.26
CA PRO A 203 -12.80 -4.27 -20.56
C PRO A 203 -11.80 -4.34 -19.39
N TYR A 204 -11.07 -3.25 -19.10
CA TYR A 204 -9.77 -3.29 -18.42
C TYR A 204 -9.76 -3.92 -17.04
N PHE A 205 -10.88 -3.91 -16.31
CA PHE A 205 -10.86 -4.36 -14.91
C PHE A 205 -11.53 -5.72 -14.68
N SER A 206 -12.17 -6.34 -15.66
CA SER A 206 -12.99 -7.53 -15.42
C SER A 206 -12.67 -8.74 -16.30
N ARG A 207 -11.92 -8.56 -17.40
CA ARG A 207 -11.62 -9.64 -18.34
C ARG A 207 -10.11 -9.76 -18.53
N PRO A 208 -9.54 -10.97 -18.40
CA PRO A 208 -8.13 -11.15 -18.70
C PRO A 208 -7.85 -10.84 -20.17
N PRO A 209 -6.62 -10.44 -20.53
CA PRO A 209 -6.18 -10.28 -21.90
C PRO A 209 -6.59 -11.47 -22.77
N ALA A 210 -7.08 -11.20 -23.99
CA ALA A 210 -7.54 -12.24 -24.92
C ALA A 210 -6.39 -13.13 -25.44
N THR A 211 -5.16 -12.62 -25.43
CA THR A 211 -3.94 -13.30 -25.86
C THR A 211 -2.85 -13.18 -24.81
N PRO A 212 -2.96 -13.92 -23.70
CA PRO A 212 -2.03 -13.81 -22.59
C PRO A 212 -0.66 -14.44 -22.88
N VAL A 213 0.39 -13.88 -22.28
CA VAL A 213 1.78 -14.36 -22.36
C VAL A 213 2.16 -15.06 -21.05
N GLU A 214 2.98 -16.11 -21.13
CA GLU A 214 3.47 -16.83 -19.96
C GLU A 214 4.16 -15.87 -18.96
N GLY A 215 3.68 -15.86 -17.72
CA GLY A 215 4.16 -14.99 -16.64
C GLY A 215 3.43 -13.66 -16.50
N GLU A 216 2.52 -13.31 -17.41
CA GLU A 216 1.72 -12.08 -17.37
C GLU A 216 0.85 -12.01 -16.10
N LEU A 217 0.65 -10.79 -15.59
CA LEU A 217 -0.15 -10.52 -14.40
C LEU A 217 -1.46 -9.83 -14.77
N PHE A 218 -2.55 -10.24 -14.13
CA PHE A 218 -3.88 -9.67 -14.32
C PHE A 218 -4.56 -9.56 -12.95
N TYR A 219 -5.09 -8.38 -12.63
CA TYR A 219 -5.93 -8.21 -11.45
C TYR A 219 -7.40 -8.37 -11.85
N ASN A 220 -8.04 -9.41 -11.29
CA ASN A 220 -9.45 -9.67 -11.56
C ASN A 220 -10.32 -8.95 -10.51
N SER A 221 -10.93 -7.83 -10.88
CA SER A 221 -11.79 -7.07 -9.95
C SER A 221 -13.06 -7.83 -9.52
N ASN A 222 -13.55 -8.78 -10.33
CA ASN A 222 -14.74 -9.56 -9.97
C ASN A 222 -14.46 -10.55 -8.83
N THR A 223 -13.25 -11.11 -8.80
CA THR A 223 -12.83 -12.09 -7.78
C THR A 223 -11.89 -11.49 -6.74
N ASN A 224 -11.46 -10.23 -6.91
CA ASN A 224 -10.48 -9.56 -6.08
C ASN A 224 -9.17 -10.37 -5.90
N THR A 225 -8.69 -10.97 -7.00
CA THR A 225 -7.49 -11.82 -7.00
C THR A 225 -6.45 -11.32 -7.99
N LEU A 226 -5.19 -11.26 -7.59
CA LEU A 226 -4.06 -11.10 -8.50
C LEU A 226 -3.74 -12.46 -9.14
N GLN A 227 -3.88 -12.55 -10.45
CA GLN A 227 -3.66 -13.78 -11.22
C GLN A 227 -2.38 -13.66 -12.06
N LYS A 228 -1.69 -14.79 -12.25
CA LYS A 228 -0.56 -14.94 -13.15
C LYS A 228 -0.89 -15.98 -14.21
N PHE A 229 -0.55 -15.72 -15.46
CA PHE A 229 -0.72 -16.71 -16.52
C PHE A 229 0.41 -17.74 -16.46
N VAL A 230 0.06 -18.99 -16.19
CA VAL A 230 1.00 -20.12 -16.11
C VAL A 230 0.43 -21.33 -16.86
N ASN A 231 1.23 -21.91 -17.76
CA ASN A 231 0.90 -23.10 -18.54
C ASN A 231 -0.47 -23.02 -19.26
N GLY A 232 -0.78 -21.86 -19.85
CA GLY A 232 -2.04 -21.69 -20.58
C GLY A 232 -3.25 -21.35 -19.71
N THR A 233 -3.05 -21.12 -18.40
CA THR A 233 -4.13 -20.85 -17.44
C THR A 233 -3.81 -19.70 -16.50
N TRP A 234 -4.83 -18.93 -16.13
CA TRP A 234 -4.69 -17.92 -15.07
C TRP A 234 -4.73 -18.61 -13.71
N ILE A 235 -3.61 -18.56 -12.99
CA ILE A 235 -3.50 -19.04 -11.61
C ILE A 235 -3.58 -17.86 -10.65
N ASP A 236 -4.35 -17.98 -9.58
CA ASP A 236 -4.33 -16.99 -8.50
C ASP A 236 -2.99 -17.07 -7.77
N ILE A 237 -2.29 -15.95 -7.72
CA ILE A 237 -1.03 -15.77 -6.99
C ILE A 237 -1.17 -14.81 -5.82
N SER A 238 -2.38 -14.32 -5.54
CA SER A 238 -2.64 -13.65 -4.29
C SER A 238 -2.32 -14.63 -3.16
N GLY A 239 -1.39 -14.24 -2.28
CA GLY A 239 -1.03 -15.08 -1.14
C GLY A 239 -2.28 -15.40 -0.32
N LYS A 240 -2.29 -16.56 0.36
CA LYS A 240 -3.34 -16.95 1.34
C LYS A 240 -3.35 -16.01 2.57
N GLY A 241 -3.62 -14.73 2.35
CA GLY A 241 -3.91 -13.72 3.35
C GLY A 241 -5.41 -13.41 3.47
N GLY A 242 -6.25 -13.99 2.62
CA GLY A 242 -7.72 -13.98 2.77
C GLY A 242 -8.22 -15.18 3.59
N PRO A 243 -9.34 -15.05 4.31
CA PRO A 243 -9.85 -16.11 5.19
C PRO A 243 -10.18 -17.39 4.40
N PRO A 244 -9.88 -18.59 4.95
CA PRO A 244 -10.20 -19.84 4.28
C PRO A 244 -11.72 -20.03 4.23
N THR A 245 -12.29 -20.14 3.04
CA THR A 245 -13.65 -20.69 2.88
C THR A 245 -13.66 -22.16 3.30
N PRO A 246 -14.60 -22.61 4.15
CA PRO A 246 -14.77 -24.02 4.42
C PRO A 246 -15.30 -24.71 3.15
N ARG A 247 -14.57 -25.69 2.63
CA ARG A 247 -15.14 -26.66 1.67
C ARG A 247 -15.73 -27.84 2.44
N LYS A 248 -16.98 -28.16 2.10
CA LYS A 248 -17.71 -29.37 2.48
C LYS A 248 -17.02 -30.62 1.96
#